data_AF-A0A970HUG1-F1
#
_entry.id   AF-A0A970HUG1-F1
#
_cell.length_a   1.000
_cell.length_b   1.000
_cell.length_c   1.000
_cell.angle_alpha   90.00
_cell.angle_beta   90.00
_cell.angle_gamma   90.00
#
_symmetry.space_group_name_H-M   'P 1'
#
loop_
_entity.id
_entity.type
_entity.pdbx_description
1 polymer ?
#
loop_
_entity_poly.entity_id
_entity_poly.type
_entity_poly.pdbx_seq_one_letter_code
_entity_poly.pdbx_strand_id
1 'polypeptide(L)'
;MKKIVSILLLIAIFSTTAISCSNQPGADDGESGKVGDTTEGAENEGGEASYSLDIDEETLQRWQGEVVYVRTVDMSNATMQIDVEDISDDPVDLQVYYRTQFIEETMGIDLVDVIDADYYSGGFKSIQTLVQAGDDTYSLMNVRCIESISAWADGCIIMFDDLNYINLDKGYWAQDINPYLTLMNRQYIAVGAADINVYDFTFALLFNKELHKDLGLENIYELVDNGKWTIDKMDEMMQTANYEVNGDDKRDSNDRYGYLADARMVLPAFWISSGTLEVYKDESDLPQLNFMDEKFIDVMNKVFEIMWDHDSWFSKYSGDYDVPSQCISMFSEGLGLFLDSSFRFVENLRSMETDFGIVPHPKWDEQQKQYYARVSYFFSLVVPMSCPDPDLSAVLLEVLQYFSAKKVIPAYYDQVLKYKYARDEESSAMLDIIFTHRVVDLGDTTYCDVIRDGLFADMFGSNNRNLSTVQKSMRSIDRRINKQLEKVIEEYGG
;
A
#
# COMPACT_ATOMS: atom_id res chain seq x y z
N MET A 1 -28.80 11.34 -34.74
CA MET A 1 -28.50 12.59 -35.47
C MET A 1 -27.56 13.40 -34.59
N LYS A 2 -26.30 13.69 -34.87
CA LYS A 2 -25.51 13.75 -36.11
C LYS A 2 -24.16 13.03 -35.90
N LYS A 3 -23.77 12.20 -36.87
CA LYS A 3 -22.40 11.68 -37.07
C LYS A 3 -21.68 12.60 -38.07
N ILE A 4 -20.48 13.09 -37.77
CA ILE A 4 -19.46 13.59 -38.73
C ILE A 4 -18.10 13.39 -38.01
N VAL A 5 -17.35 12.32 -38.30
CA VAL A 5 -16.20 12.24 -39.23
C VAL A 5 -15.07 13.23 -38.94
N SER A 6 -13.93 12.72 -38.47
CA SER A 6 -12.59 13.20 -38.88
C SER A 6 -11.57 12.07 -38.69
N ILE A 7 -11.13 11.52 -39.83
CA ILE A 7 -9.99 10.63 -40.02
C ILE A 7 -8.91 11.45 -40.72
N LEU A 8 -7.63 11.15 -40.43
CA LEU A 8 -6.33 11.65 -40.95
C LEU A 8 -5.60 12.45 -39.87
N LEU A 9 -4.40 12.09 -39.38
CA LEU A 9 -3.18 11.66 -40.10
C LEU A 9 -2.16 11.22 -39.03
N LEU A 10 -1.56 10.02 -39.13
CA LEU A 10 -0.17 9.75 -38.70
C LEU A 10 0.24 8.31 -39.06
N ILE A 11 0.76 8.16 -40.30
CA ILE A 11 1.59 7.02 -40.72
C ILE A 11 2.99 7.58 -40.96
N ALA A 12 3.94 7.21 -40.10
CA ALA A 12 5.38 7.16 -40.35
C ALA A 12 6.01 6.36 -39.19
N ILE A 13 5.83 5.04 -39.19
CA ILE A 13 6.85 4.05 -39.58
C ILE A 13 8.15 4.21 -38.77
N PHE A 14 8.21 3.41 -37.71
CA PHE A 14 9.40 2.94 -37.01
C PHE A 14 10.44 2.38 -37.98
N SER A 15 11.64 2.95 -37.97
CA SER A 15 12.84 2.35 -38.56
C SER A 15 13.68 1.71 -37.46
N THR A 16 13.53 0.39 -37.38
CA THR A 16 14.49 -0.65 -37.00
C THR A 16 15.93 -0.24 -36.66
N THR A 17 16.35 -0.55 -35.42
CA THR A 17 17.74 -0.96 -35.12
C THR A 17 17.71 -2.27 -34.35
N ALA A 18 17.83 -3.37 -35.08
CA ALA A 18 18.21 -4.67 -34.55
C ALA A 18 19.73 -4.64 -34.30
N ILE A 19 20.16 -4.74 -33.04
CA ILE A 19 21.56 -5.07 -32.71
C ILE A 19 21.65 -6.57 -32.54
N SER A 20 22.36 -7.18 -33.48
CA SER A 20 22.71 -8.58 -33.57
C SER A 20 23.65 -9.00 -32.43
N CYS A 21 23.24 -10.00 -31.65
CA CYS A 21 24.15 -10.80 -30.83
C CYS A 21 25.02 -11.69 -31.72
N SER A 22 26.34 -11.66 -31.54
CA SER A 22 27.25 -12.67 -32.09
C SER A 22 27.81 -13.53 -30.96
N ASN A 23 27.40 -14.80 -30.92
CA ASN A 23 28.06 -15.88 -30.17
C ASN A 23 29.37 -16.27 -30.87
N GLN A 24 30.43 -16.58 -30.09
CA GLN A 24 31.23 -17.83 -30.19
C GLN A 24 32.37 -17.90 -29.14
N PRO A 25 32.99 -19.09 -28.88
CA PRO A 25 33.05 -19.67 -27.53
C PRO A 25 34.46 -20.01 -26.98
N GLY A 26 34.50 -20.32 -25.68
CA GLY A 26 35.26 -21.45 -25.10
C GLY A 26 36.62 -21.16 -24.42
N ALA A 27 36.73 -21.47 -23.12
CA ALA A 27 37.68 -22.45 -22.57
C ALA A 27 37.57 -22.59 -21.02
N ASP A 28 37.48 -23.86 -20.59
CA ASP A 28 37.80 -24.51 -19.30
C ASP A 28 38.92 -23.86 -18.46
N ASP A 29 39.12 -24.07 -17.14
CA ASP A 29 38.73 -25.14 -16.20
C ASP A 29 39.05 -24.66 -14.77
N GLY A 30 38.41 -25.23 -13.73
CA GLY A 30 38.93 -25.13 -12.35
C GLY A 30 37.92 -25.38 -11.22
N GLU A 31 37.65 -26.65 -10.91
CA GLU A 31 36.89 -27.11 -9.73
C GLU A 31 37.50 -26.67 -8.37
N SER A 32 36.65 -26.27 -7.42
CA SER A 32 36.63 -26.90 -6.07
C SER A 32 35.37 -26.53 -5.25
N GLY A 33 34.67 -27.54 -4.71
CA GLY A 33 34.04 -27.48 -3.37
C GLY A 33 32.56 -27.09 -3.26
N LYS A 34 31.65 -28.07 -3.38
CA LYS A 34 30.24 -27.97 -2.95
C LYS A 34 30.12 -28.02 -1.42
N VAL A 35 29.44 -27.03 -0.85
CA VAL A 35 28.52 -27.19 0.31
C VAL A 35 27.26 -26.44 -0.06
N GLY A 36 26.12 -27.13 -0.05
CA GLY A 36 24.84 -26.61 -0.50
C GLY A 36 24.16 -25.78 0.57
N ASP A 37 23.67 -24.62 0.15
CA ASP A 37 22.48 -23.98 0.71
C ASP A 37 21.79 -23.26 -0.45
N THR A 38 20.58 -23.70 -0.80
CA THR A 38 19.77 -23.10 -1.87
C THR A 38 18.91 -22.00 -1.29
N THR A 39 19.36 -20.78 -1.51
CA THR A 39 18.52 -19.58 -1.54
C THR A 39 18.77 -18.93 -2.90
N GLU A 40 17.81 -19.07 -3.82
CA GLU A 40 17.75 -18.28 -5.04
C GLU A 40 17.46 -16.83 -4.64
N GLY A 41 18.50 -16.00 -4.59
CA GLY A 41 18.35 -14.57 -4.73
C GLY A 41 18.13 -14.28 -6.21
N ALA A 42 16.94 -13.82 -6.57
CA ALA A 42 16.69 -13.30 -7.90
C ALA A 42 17.46 -11.98 -8.05
N GLU A 43 18.55 -12.02 -8.81
CA GLU A 43 19.18 -10.82 -9.37
C GLU A 43 18.19 -10.16 -10.33
N ASN A 44 17.75 -8.95 -9.99
CA ASN A 44 16.82 -8.18 -10.81
C ASN A 44 17.61 -7.40 -11.87
N GLU A 45 18.00 -8.08 -12.96
CA GLU A 45 18.37 -7.41 -14.20
C GLU A 45 17.07 -6.93 -14.89
N GLY A 46 17.01 -5.66 -15.29
CA GLY A 46 15.82 -4.97 -15.83
C GLY A 46 15.25 -5.56 -17.13
N GLY A 47 14.62 -6.72 -17.05
CA GLY A 47 13.68 -7.25 -18.03
C GLY A 47 12.25 -6.84 -17.71
N GLU A 48 11.43 -6.51 -18.72
CA GLU A 48 9.98 -6.40 -18.54
C GLU A 48 9.47 -7.68 -17.87
N ALA A 49 8.82 -7.56 -16.71
CA ALA A 49 8.15 -8.68 -16.07
C ALA A 49 7.17 -9.30 -17.07
N SER A 50 7.43 -10.54 -17.47
CA SER A 50 6.61 -11.26 -18.44
C SER A 50 5.40 -11.87 -17.72
N TYR A 51 4.32 -11.11 -17.61
CA TYR A 51 3.04 -11.63 -17.14
C TYR A 51 2.35 -12.45 -18.23
N SER A 52 1.63 -13.51 -17.84
CA SER A 52 0.71 -14.25 -18.72
C SER A 52 -0.71 -14.23 -18.16
N LEU A 53 -1.69 -14.02 -19.05
CA LEU A 53 -3.10 -14.19 -18.73
C LEU A 53 -3.50 -15.63 -19.05
N ASP A 54 -4.00 -16.37 -18.07
CA ASP A 54 -4.37 -17.78 -18.23
C ASP A 54 -5.86 -17.94 -18.53
N ILE A 55 -6.34 -17.14 -19.49
CA ILE A 55 -7.73 -17.16 -19.97
C ILE A 55 -7.69 -17.31 -21.48
N ASP A 56 -8.41 -18.31 -22.00
CA ASP A 56 -8.45 -18.57 -23.44
C ASP A 56 -9.29 -17.52 -24.20
N GLU A 57 -9.06 -17.41 -25.50
CA GLU A 57 -9.70 -16.41 -26.36
C GLU A 57 -11.22 -16.60 -26.46
N GLU A 58 -11.73 -17.83 -26.39
CA GLU A 58 -13.18 -18.11 -26.42
C GLU A 58 -13.85 -17.58 -25.15
N THR A 59 -13.21 -17.79 -23.98
CA THR A 59 -13.65 -17.25 -22.70
C THR A 59 -13.60 -15.73 -22.68
N LEU A 60 -12.50 -15.11 -23.15
CA LEU A 60 -12.38 -13.64 -23.19
C LEU A 60 -13.51 -13.01 -24.02
N GLN A 61 -13.86 -13.62 -25.15
CA GLN A 61 -14.84 -13.09 -26.10
C GLN A 61 -16.28 -13.52 -25.83
N ARG A 62 -16.56 -14.18 -24.69
CA ARG A 62 -17.87 -14.75 -24.38
C ARG A 62 -18.98 -13.70 -24.20
N TRP A 63 -18.63 -12.47 -23.83
CA TRP A 63 -19.56 -11.40 -23.45
C TRP A 63 -19.56 -10.21 -24.42
N GLN A 64 -19.23 -10.44 -25.69
CA GLN A 64 -19.24 -9.39 -26.71
C GLN A 64 -20.57 -8.61 -26.77
N GLY A 65 -20.48 -7.29 -26.63
CA GLY A 65 -21.59 -6.35 -26.72
C GLY A 65 -22.29 -6.05 -25.39
N GLU A 66 -21.85 -6.64 -24.28
CA GLU A 66 -22.34 -6.30 -22.95
C GLU A 66 -21.79 -4.95 -22.46
N VAL A 67 -22.58 -4.24 -21.66
CA VAL A 67 -22.14 -3.04 -20.93
C VAL A 67 -21.88 -3.45 -19.49
N VAL A 68 -20.69 -3.15 -18.99
CA VAL A 68 -20.20 -3.63 -17.69
C VAL A 68 -19.95 -2.44 -16.78
N TYR A 69 -20.70 -2.39 -15.68
CA TYR A 69 -20.58 -1.31 -14.70
C TYR A 69 -19.67 -1.71 -13.54
N VAL A 70 -18.66 -0.87 -13.27
CA VAL A 70 -17.80 -0.94 -12.09
C VAL A 70 -18.11 0.25 -11.21
N ARG A 71 -18.40 0.01 -9.93
CA ARG A 71 -18.68 1.08 -8.97
C ARG A 71 -17.46 1.39 -8.12
N THR A 72 -17.03 2.64 -8.11
CA THR A 72 -15.92 3.12 -7.30
C THR A 72 -16.35 4.27 -6.39
N VAL A 73 -15.44 4.72 -5.51
CA VAL A 73 -15.64 5.93 -4.71
C VAL A 73 -14.53 6.93 -5.01
N ASP A 74 -14.88 8.21 -5.06
CA ASP A 74 -13.89 9.28 -5.15
C ASP A 74 -13.13 9.43 -3.83
N MET A 75 -11.82 9.61 -3.94
CA MET A 75 -10.87 9.76 -2.84
C MET A 75 -9.80 10.77 -3.20
N SER A 76 -9.78 11.91 -2.53
CA SER A 76 -8.79 12.96 -2.77
C SER A 76 -7.35 12.52 -2.50
N ASN A 77 -7.16 11.54 -1.62
CA ASN A 77 -5.87 11.01 -1.18
C ASN A 77 -5.57 9.58 -1.67
N ALA A 78 -6.21 9.10 -2.75
CA ALA A 78 -5.88 7.82 -3.35
C ALA A 78 -6.20 7.79 -4.85
N THR A 79 -5.41 7.06 -5.63
CA THR A 79 -5.72 6.75 -7.03
C THR A 79 -6.72 5.59 -7.09
N MET A 80 -7.95 5.89 -7.50
CA MET A 80 -9.09 4.96 -7.50
C MET A 80 -9.65 4.63 -8.89
N GLN A 81 -9.18 5.32 -9.94
CA GLN A 81 -9.81 5.29 -11.27
C GLN A 81 -9.71 3.91 -11.92
N ILE A 82 -10.85 3.40 -12.39
CA ILE A 82 -10.91 2.19 -13.22
C ILE A 82 -10.91 2.58 -14.69
N ASP A 83 -11.60 3.65 -15.03
CA ASP A 83 -11.66 4.21 -16.37
C ASP A 83 -11.32 5.70 -16.40
N VAL A 84 -10.87 6.18 -17.57
CA VAL A 84 -10.59 7.58 -17.88
C VAL A 84 -11.19 7.86 -19.26
N GLU A 85 -12.19 8.75 -19.34
CA GLU A 85 -12.89 9.05 -20.60
C GLU A 85 -12.00 9.76 -21.63
N ASP A 86 -11.15 10.68 -21.17
CA ASP A 86 -10.33 11.55 -22.01
C ASP A 86 -8.83 11.34 -21.76
N ILE A 87 -8.07 11.18 -22.84
CA ILE A 87 -6.61 11.06 -22.77
C ILE A 87 -5.98 12.29 -22.09
N SER A 88 -5.06 12.05 -21.16
CA SER A 88 -4.34 13.09 -20.42
C SER A 88 -2.82 12.95 -20.59
N ASP A 89 -2.07 14.01 -20.29
CA ASP A 89 -0.60 13.99 -20.28
C ASP A 89 -0.03 13.36 -18.99
N ASP A 90 -0.89 13.01 -18.02
CA ASP A 90 -0.43 12.26 -16.85
C ASP A 90 -0.15 10.80 -17.25
N PRO A 91 1.05 10.26 -16.95
CA PRO A 91 1.43 8.93 -17.39
C PRO A 91 0.57 7.81 -16.80
N VAL A 92 -0.02 7.99 -15.61
CA VAL A 92 -0.89 6.97 -14.99
C VAL A 92 -2.25 6.99 -15.67
N ASP A 93 -2.89 8.15 -15.78
CA ASP A 93 -4.16 8.32 -16.50
C ASP A 93 -4.07 7.79 -17.93
N LEU A 94 -2.95 8.07 -18.62
CA LEU A 94 -2.71 7.58 -19.97
C LEU A 94 -2.69 6.05 -20.05
N GLN A 95 -2.05 5.36 -19.08
CA GLN A 95 -2.06 3.90 -19.07
C GLN A 95 -3.39 3.33 -18.59
N VAL A 96 -4.14 4.02 -17.74
CA VAL A 96 -5.51 3.65 -17.39
C VAL A 96 -6.43 3.73 -18.61
N TYR A 97 -6.34 4.80 -19.41
CA TYR A 97 -7.03 4.92 -20.69
C TYR A 97 -6.74 3.73 -21.62
N TYR A 98 -5.46 3.38 -21.79
CA TYR A 98 -5.10 2.22 -22.62
C TYR A 98 -5.52 0.87 -22.00
N ARG A 99 -5.62 0.77 -20.68
CA ARG A 99 -6.16 -0.41 -20.00
C ARG A 99 -7.62 -0.61 -20.36
N THR A 100 -8.44 0.45 -20.31
CA THR A 100 -9.84 0.39 -20.73
C THR A 100 -9.95 -0.06 -22.17
N GLN A 101 -9.24 0.59 -23.10
CA GLN A 101 -9.26 0.19 -24.52
C GLN A 101 -8.85 -1.27 -24.72
N PHE A 102 -7.81 -1.72 -24.02
CA PHE A 102 -7.38 -3.11 -24.10
C PHE A 102 -8.46 -4.08 -23.62
N ILE A 103 -9.15 -3.78 -22.52
CA ILE A 103 -10.26 -4.58 -22.00
C ILE A 103 -11.41 -4.64 -23.01
N GLU A 104 -11.85 -3.47 -23.51
CA GLU A 104 -12.95 -3.39 -24.47
C GLU A 104 -12.64 -4.13 -25.77
N GLU A 105 -11.41 -4.04 -26.29
CA GLU A 105 -10.99 -4.77 -27.49
C GLU A 105 -10.85 -6.28 -27.23
N THR A 106 -10.31 -6.66 -26.07
CA THR A 106 -10.00 -8.07 -25.74
C THR A 106 -11.22 -8.87 -25.32
N MET A 107 -12.19 -8.22 -24.68
CA MET A 107 -13.42 -8.86 -24.20
C MET A 107 -14.65 -8.51 -25.05
N GLY A 108 -14.59 -7.45 -25.84
CA GLY A 108 -15.70 -6.95 -26.64
C GLY A 108 -16.82 -6.30 -25.82
N ILE A 109 -16.53 -5.86 -24.60
CA ILE A 109 -17.48 -5.17 -23.69
C ILE A 109 -17.34 -3.65 -23.78
N ASP A 110 -18.30 -2.92 -23.21
CA ASP A 110 -18.27 -1.47 -22.95
C ASP A 110 -18.12 -1.26 -21.43
N LEU A 111 -16.97 -0.75 -20.98
CA LEU A 111 -16.66 -0.64 -19.54
C LEU A 111 -17.04 0.74 -19.02
N VAL A 112 -17.85 0.79 -17.97
CA VAL A 112 -18.32 2.05 -17.38
C VAL A 112 -17.95 2.13 -15.90
N ASP A 113 -17.14 3.12 -15.53
CA ASP A 113 -16.84 3.45 -14.14
C ASP A 113 -17.90 4.41 -13.57
N VAL A 114 -18.61 3.97 -12.52
CA VAL A 114 -19.62 4.76 -11.80
C VAL A 114 -19.01 5.19 -10.48
N ILE A 115 -18.59 6.46 -10.43
CA ILE A 115 -17.90 7.03 -9.28
C ILE A 115 -18.90 7.68 -8.33
N ASP A 116 -18.99 7.16 -7.11
CA ASP A 116 -19.72 7.83 -6.02
C ASP A 116 -18.93 8.96 -5.39
N ALA A 117 -19.66 9.95 -4.87
CA ALA A 117 -19.11 11.24 -4.45
C ALA A 117 -18.05 11.16 -3.33
N ASP A 118 -18.17 10.20 -2.42
CA ASP A 118 -17.15 9.91 -1.41
C ASP A 118 -17.37 8.52 -0.79
N TYR A 119 -16.42 8.06 0.02
CA TYR A 119 -16.56 6.79 0.75
C TYR A 119 -17.60 6.84 1.90
N TYR A 120 -18.03 8.01 2.38
CA TYR A 120 -19.04 8.10 3.44
C TYR A 120 -20.44 7.76 2.91
N SER A 121 -20.73 8.22 1.70
CA SER A 121 -21.95 7.95 0.95
C SER A 121 -21.85 6.67 0.12
N GLY A 122 -20.64 6.35 -0.35
CA GLY A 122 -20.35 5.22 -1.24
C GLY A 122 -19.80 3.95 -0.58
N GLY A 123 -19.50 3.98 0.72
CA GLY A 123 -18.91 2.85 1.45
C GLY A 123 -19.86 1.68 1.70
N PHE A 124 -19.49 0.77 2.60
CA PHE A 124 -20.16 -0.51 2.82
C PHE A 124 -21.68 -0.44 3.02
N LYS A 125 -22.21 0.60 3.68
CA LYS A 125 -23.66 0.71 3.89
C LYS A 125 -24.43 0.85 2.57
N SER A 126 -23.82 1.51 1.57
CA SER A 126 -24.38 1.60 0.22
C SER A 126 -24.39 0.24 -0.46
N ILE A 127 -23.27 -0.48 -0.41
CA ILE A 127 -23.13 -1.85 -0.96
C ILE A 127 -24.20 -2.77 -0.37
N GLN A 128 -24.35 -2.77 0.96
CA GLN A 128 -25.37 -3.55 1.64
C GLN A 128 -26.78 -3.20 1.17
N THR A 129 -27.07 -1.91 0.94
CA THR A 129 -28.39 -1.46 0.49
C THR A 129 -28.68 -1.94 -0.93
N LEU A 130 -27.70 -1.88 -1.83
CA LEU A 130 -27.81 -2.35 -3.20
C LEU A 130 -28.08 -3.86 -3.25
N VAL A 131 -27.28 -4.65 -2.53
CA VAL A 131 -27.43 -6.11 -2.48
C VAL A 131 -28.79 -6.50 -1.88
N GLN A 132 -29.23 -5.84 -0.80
CA GLN A 132 -30.54 -6.11 -0.18
C GLN A 132 -31.72 -5.71 -1.07
N ALA A 133 -31.55 -4.71 -1.93
CA ALA A 133 -32.55 -4.31 -2.91
C ALA A 133 -32.60 -5.28 -4.13
N GLY A 134 -31.61 -6.16 -4.27
CA GLY A 134 -31.43 -7.00 -5.45
C GLY A 134 -30.99 -6.19 -6.67
N ASP A 135 -30.26 -5.09 -6.46
CA ASP A 135 -29.69 -4.29 -7.55
C ASP A 135 -28.52 -5.06 -8.18
N ASP A 136 -28.74 -5.52 -9.42
CA ASP A 136 -27.84 -6.34 -10.22
C ASP A 136 -27.05 -5.52 -11.25
N THR A 137 -27.06 -4.18 -11.13
CA THR A 137 -26.43 -3.27 -12.10
C THR A 137 -24.91 -3.46 -12.21
N TYR A 138 -24.22 -3.77 -11.11
CA TYR A 138 -22.76 -3.69 -11.03
C TYR A 138 -22.10 -5.05 -11.06
N SER A 139 -21.08 -5.19 -11.92
CA SER A 139 -20.23 -6.38 -12.01
C SER A 139 -19.13 -6.36 -10.95
N LEU A 140 -18.58 -5.19 -10.66
CA LEU A 140 -17.55 -4.99 -9.65
C LEU A 140 -17.89 -3.75 -8.79
N MET A 141 -17.43 -3.77 -7.55
CA MET A 141 -17.46 -2.62 -6.65
C MET A 141 -16.14 -2.51 -5.90
N ASN A 142 -15.78 -1.33 -5.39
CA ASN A 142 -14.68 -1.22 -4.42
C ASN A 142 -15.19 -1.37 -2.98
N VAL A 143 -14.41 -2.06 -2.14
CA VAL A 143 -14.64 -2.17 -0.70
C VAL A 143 -13.40 -1.71 0.04
N ARG A 144 -13.58 -0.85 1.05
CA ARG A 144 -12.49 -0.42 1.93
C ARG A 144 -12.06 -1.57 2.85
N CYS A 145 -10.76 -1.70 3.11
CA CYS A 145 -10.20 -2.73 3.99
C CYS A 145 -10.89 -2.81 5.38
N ILE A 146 -11.30 -1.66 5.94
CA ILE A 146 -12.04 -1.53 7.22
C ILE A 146 -13.35 -2.31 7.21
N GLU A 147 -14.02 -2.35 6.07
CA GLU A 147 -15.39 -2.83 5.94
C GLU A 147 -15.46 -4.25 5.37
N SER A 148 -14.36 -4.74 4.81
CA SER A 148 -14.25 -5.99 4.06
C SER A 148 -14.79 -7.24 4.77
N ILE A 149 -14.38 -7.50 6.01
CA ILE A 149 -14.90 -8.65 6.78
C ILE A 149 -16.40 -8.50 7.06
N SER A 150 -16.88 -7.28 7.30
CA SER A 150 -18.33 -7.05 7.49
C SER A 150 -19.10 -7.23 6.19
N ALA A 151 -18.53 -6.82 5.05
CA ALA A 151 -19.13 -7.06 3.73
C ALA A 151 -19.28 -8.54 3.43
N TRP A 152 -18.26 -9.34 3.77
CA TRP A 152 -18.35 -10.79 3.66
C TRP A 152 -19.37 -11.39 4.63
N ALA A 153 -19.26 -11.06 5.93
CA ALA A 153 -20.14 -11.58 6.98
C ALA A 153 -21.63 -11.26 6.75
N ASP A 154 -21.92 -10.15 6.07
CA ASP A 154 -23.28 -9.72 5.73
C ASP A 154 -23.78 -10.29 4.39
N GLY A 155 -23.02 -11.17 3.74
CA GLY A 155 -23.39 -11.77 2.46
C GLY A 155 -23.51 -10.73 1.34
N CYS A 156 -22.63 -9.72 1.33
CA CYS A 156 -22.66 -8.64 0.35
C CYS A 156 -21.65 -8.85 -0.80
N ILE A 157 -20.62 -9.68 -0.61
CA ILE A 157 -19.58 -9.95 -1.62
C ILE A 157 -19.39 -11.45 -1.83
N ILE A 158 -19.03 -11.84 -3.05
CA ILE A 158 -18.58 -13.19 -3.40
C ILE A 158 -17.09 -13.31 -3.03
N MET A 159 -16.71 -14.40 -2.37
CA MET A 159 -15.30 -14.65 -2.03
C MET A 159 -14.49 -14.97 -3.29
N PHE A 160 -13.20 -14.64 -3.28
CA PHE A 160 -12.31 -14.91 -4.40
C PHE A 160 -12.13 -16.42 -4.66
N ASP A 161 -12.20 -17.24 -3.62
CA ASP A 161 -12.13 -18.71 -3.75
C ASP A 161 -13.33 -19.32 -4.49
N ASP A 162 -14.47 -18.61 -4.52
CA ASP A 162 -15.70 -19.07 -5.17
C ASP A 162 -15.82 -18.53 -6.62
N LEU A 163 -14.92 -17.65 -7.04
CA LEU A 163 -14.90 -17.08 -8.39
C LEU A 163 -14.10 -17.99 -9.33
N ASN A 164 -14.74 -18.39 -10.43
CA ASN A 164 -14.04 -19.10 -11.50
C ASN A 164 -12.99 -18.20 -12.15
N TYR A 165 -11.97 -18.79 -12.78
CA TYR A 165 -10.91 -18.08 -13.53
C TYR A 165 -9.91 -17.25 -12.71
N ILE A 166 -10.23 -16.87 -11.47
CA ILE A 166 -9.28 -16.19 -10.59
C ILE A 166 -8.07 -17.09 -10.33
N ASN A 167 -6.87 -16.53 -10.50
CA ASN A 167 -5.62 -17.21 -10.17
C ASN A 167 -4.69 -16.29 -9.38
N LEU A 168 -4.83 -16.32 -8.05
CA LEU A 168 -4.06 -15.49 -7.12
C LEU A 168 -2.56 -15.80 -7.07
N ASP A 169 -2.10 -16.92 -7.65
CA ASP A 169 -0.67 -17.24 -7.77
C ASP A 169 0.04 -16.40 -8.84
N LYS A 170 -0.72 -15.66 -9.66
CA LYS A 170 -0.16 -14.82 -10.72
C LYS A 170 0.52 -13.59 -10.16
N GLY A 171 1.67 -13.23 -10.74
CA GLY A 171 2.49 -12.11 -10.29
C GLY A 171 1.85 -10.71 -10.40
N TYR A 172 0.67 -10.58 -11.01
CA TYR A 172 -0.12 -9.34 -10.99
C TYR A 172 -1.05 -9.22 -9.78
N TRP A 173 -1.18 -10.27 -8.97
CA TRP A 173 -1.78 -10.23 -7.64
C TRP A 173 -0.68 -10.00 -6.59
N ALA A 174 -0.99 -9.21 -5.55
CA ALA A 174 -0.01 -8.79 -4.55
C ALA A 174 0.35 -9.95 -3.60
N GLN A 175 1.44 -10.65 -3.91
CA GLN A 175 1.92 -11.81 -3.16
C GLN A 175 2.36 -11.48 -1.73
N ASP A 176 2.80 -10.25 -1.51
CA ASP A 176 3.20 -9.72 -0.21
C ASP A 176 1.99 -9.38 0.68
N ILE A 177 0.83 -9.05 0.09
CA ILE A 177 -0.34 -8.56 0.83
C ILE A 177 -1.45 -9.59 0.96
N ASN A 178 -1.80 -10.31 -0.12
CA ASN A 178 -2.95 -11.22 -0.13
C ASN A 178 -2.93 -12.30 0.97
N PRO A 179 -1.78 -12.81 1.45
CA PRO A 179 -1.74 -13.72 2.61
C PRO A 179 -2.31 -13.13 3.91
N TYR A 180 -2.31 -11.80 4.07
CA TYR A 180 -2.95 -11.14 5.21
C TYR A 180 -4.48 -11.03 5.05
N LEU A 181 -4.99 -11.17 3.83
CA LEU A 181 -6.38 -10.95 3.45
C LEU A 181 -7.20 -12.25 3.35
N THR A 182 -6.77 -13.26 4.12
CA THR A 182 -7.53 -14.50 4.34
C THR A 182 -8.10 -14.54 5.75
N LEU A 183 -9.24 -15.20 5.88
CA LEU A 183 -9.86 -15.52 7.16
C LEU A 183 -10.47 -16.92 7.06
N MET A 184 -10.21 -17.79 8.05
CA MET A 184 -10.59 -19.21 8.00
C MET A 184 -10.01 -19.96 6.79
N ASN A 185 -8.80 -19.60 6.37
CA ASN A 185 -8.11 -20.11 5.18
C ASN A 185 -8.86 -19.84 3.88
N ARG A 186 -9.71 -18.80 3.86
CA ARG A 186 -10.46 -18.40 2.67
C ARG A 186 -10.14 -16.97 2.27
N GLN A 187 -10.00 -16.73 0.96
CA GLN A 187 -9.70 -15.41 0.41
C GLN A 187 -10.99 -14.59 0.29
N TYR A 188 -11.27 -13.76 1.30
CA TYR A 188 -12.51 -12.96 1.33
C TYR A 188 -12.41 -11.69 0.47
N ILE A 189 -11.22 -11.12 0.32
CA ILE A 189 -10.88 -10.07 -0.66
C ILE A 189 -9.46 -10.30 -1.18
N ALA A 190 -9.11 -9.72 -2.31
CA ALA A 190 -7.74 -9.69 -2.81
C ALA A 190 -7.38 -8.31 -3.38
N VAL A 191 -6.08 -8.00 -3.41
CA VAL A 191 -5.55 -6.82 -4.08
C VAL A 191 -4.52 -7.21 -5.12
N GLY A 192 -4.49 -6.48 -6.21
CA GLY A 192 -3.52 -6.65 -7.29
C GLY A 192 -3.05 -5.32 -7.87
N ALA A 193 -2.41 -5.38 -9.02
CA ALA A 193 -1.83 -4.24 -9.70
C ALA A 193 -2.83 -3.13 -10.13
N ALA A 194 -4.12 -3.43 -10.28
CA ALA A 194 -5.16 -2.45 -10.56
C ALA A 194 -5.52 -1.62 -9.33
N ASP A 195 -5.26 -2.13 -8.12
CA ASP A 195 -5.50 -1.45 -6.85
C ASP A 195 -4.32 -0.51 -6.50
N ILE A 196 -4.07 0.49 -7.35
CA ILE A 196 -2.95 1.44 -7.23
C ILE A 196 -2.92 2.13 -5.86
N ASN A 197 -4.10 2.35 -5.26
CA ASN A 197 -4.26 2.91 -3.93
C ASN A 197 -3.42 2.20 -2.84
N VAL A 198 -3.13 0.91 -2.99
CA VAL A 198 -2.26 0.18 -2.05
C VAL A 198 -0.84 0.76 -2.03
N TYR A 199 -0.35 1.24 -3.18
CA TYR A 199 0.95 1.90 -3.28
C TYR A 199 0.90 3.30 -2.67
N ASP A 200 -0.18 4.05 -2.92
CA ASP A 200 -0.40 5.39 -2.33
C ASP A 200 -0.41 5.38 -0.80
N PHE A 201 -0.96 4.31 -0.21
CA PHE A 201 -1.06 4.09 1.23
C PHE A 201 0.11 3.29 1.83
N THR A 202 1.14 2.98 1.04
CA THR A 202 2.40 2.43 1.57
C THR A 202 3.22 3.56 2.20
N PHE A 203 3.78 3.32 3.39
CA PHE A 203 4.51 4.30 4.18
C PHE A 203 6.03 4.14 4.06
N ALA A 204 6.72 5.29 4.00
CA ALA A 204 8.17 5.40 3.98
C ALA A 204 8.63 6.59 4.83
N LEU A 205 9.94 6.64 5.10
CA LEU A 205 10.57 7.79 5.75
C LEU A 205 11.19 8.69 4.70
N LEU A 206 10.85 9.97 4.77
CA LEU A 206 11.56 11.02 4.07
C LEU A 206 12.61 11.62 5.00
N PHE A 207 13.81 11.92 4.50
CA PHE A 207 14.82 12.63 5.29
C PHE A 207 15.32 13.90 4.60
N ASN A 208 15.50 14.97 5.39
CA ASN A 208 15.99 16.25 4.87
C ASN A 208 17.51 16.18 4.64
N LYS A 209 17.94 16.24 3.37
CA LYS A 209 19.35 16.02 3.02
C LYS A 209 20.28 17.14 3.46
N GLU A 210 19.79 18.37 3.46
CA GLU A 210 20.59 19.53 3.89
C GLU A 210 20.83 19.47 5.41
N LEU A 211 19.77 19.25 6.19
CA LEU A 211 19.89 19.08 7.64
C LEU A 211 20.75 17.86 7.99
N HIS A 212 20.56 16.73 7.30
CA HIS A 212 21.37 15.51 7.48
C HIS A 212 22.87 15.79 7.28
N LYS A 213 23.21 16.50 6.20
CA LYS A 213 24.58 16.89 5.88
C LYS A 213 25.16 17.88 6.88
N ASP A 214 24.39 18.90 7.28
CA ASP A 214 24.83 19.95 8.21
C ASP A 214 25.13 19.40 9.60
N LEU A 215 24.40 18.36 10.01
CA LEU A 215 24.63 17.62 11.25
C LEU A 215 25.79 16.61 11.15
N GLY A 216 26.32 16.37 9.94
CA GLY A 216 27.43 15.43 9.72
C GLY A 216 27.05 13.98 10.00
N LEU A 217 25.79 13.60 9.73
CA LEU A 217 25.27 12.27 10.02
C LEU A 217 25.80 11.23 9.02
N GLU A 218 25.84 9.96 9.45
CA GLU A 218 26.20 8.83 8.59
C GLU A 218 25.22 8.68 7.43
N ASN A 219 25.73 8.21 6.27
CA ASN A 219 24.93 8.02 5.06
C ASN A 219 23.84 6.96 5.28
N ILE A 220 22.57 7.36 5.24
CA ILE A 220 21.45 6.47 5.54
C ILE A 220 21.28 5.40 4.46
N TYR A 221 21.54 5.72 3.19
CA TYR A 221 21.46 4.72 2.11
C TYR A 221 22.48 3.60 2.32
N GLU A 222 23.72 3.93 2.68
CA GLU A 222 24.74 2.93 3.02
C GLU A 222 24.36 2.11 4.26
N LEU A 223 23.68 2.71 5.24
CA LEU A 223 23.17 1.97 6.40
C LEU A 223 22.08 0.99 6.00
N VAL A 224 21.20 1.35 5.07
CA VAL A 224 20.17 0.44 4.53
C VAL A 224 20.81 -0.72 3.77
N ASP A 225 21.69 -0.42 2.81
CA ASP A 225 22.34 -1.43 1.96
C ASP A 225 23.17 -2.44 2.78
N ASN A 226 23.81 -1.96 3.85
CA ASN A 226 24.62 -2.81 4.72
C ASN A 226 23.81 -3.47 5.86
N GLY A 227 22.48 -3.28 5.90
CA GLY A 227 21.59 -3.87 6.91
C GLY A 227 21.73 -3.28 8.32
N LYS A 228 22.33 -2.10 8.45
CA LYS A 228 22.60 -1.40 9.72
C LYS A 228 21.60 -0.28 10.04
N TRP A 229 20.64 -0.03 9.15
CA TRP A 229 19.55 0.90 9.42
C TRP A 229 18.55 0.29 10.41
N THR A 230 18.72 0.62 11.69
CA THR A 230 17.94 0.12 12.82
C THR A 230 17.28 1.26 13.59
N ILE A 231 16.28 0.95 14.42
CA ILE A 231 15.58 1.95 15.23
C ILE A 231 16.54 2.69 16.18
N ASP A 232 17.57 2.01 16.69
CA ASP A 232 18.62 2.61 17.51
C ASP A 232 19.47 3.61 16.72
N LYS A 233 19.78 3.27 15.46
CA LYS A 233 20.56 4.17 14.59
C LYS A 233 19.75 5.40 14.19
N MET A 234 18.46 5.22 13.94
CA MET A 234 17.54 6.32 13.70
C MET A 234 17.42 7.22 14.94
N ASP A 235 17.28 6.66 16.14
CA ASP A 235 17.22 7.42 17.40
C ASP A 235 18.47 8.27 17.64
N GLU A 236 19.67 7.71 17.42
CA GLU A 236 20.93 8.47 17.50
C GLU A 236 20.93 9.72 16.59
N MET A 237 20.44 9.55 15.35
CA MET A 237 20.34 10.65 14.38
C MET A 237 19.26 11.67 14.79
N MET A 238 18.12 11.21 15.28
CA MET A 238 17.02 12.06 15.72
C MET A 238 17.41 12.92 16.92
N GLN A 239 18.07 12.33 17.91
CA GLN A 239 18.58 13.08 19.07
C GLN A 239 19.59 14.16 18.67
N THR A 240 20.41 13.90 17.65
CA THR A 240 21.36 14.88 17.11
C THR A 240 20.66 16.06 16.43
N ALA A 241 19.49 15.82 15.81
CA ALA A 241 18.70 16.86 15.15
C ALA A 241 17.87 17.71 16.12
N ASN A 242 17.50 17.18 17.29
CA ASN A 242 16.72 17.89 18.29
C ASN A 242 17.45 19.15 18.76
N TYR A 243 16.86 20.31 18.49
CA TYR A 243 17.47 21.58 18.84
C TYR A 243 16.40 22.67 18.98
N GLU A 244 16.47 23.39 20.08
CA GLU A 244 15.70 24.61 20.30
C GLU A 244 16.34 25.74 19.49
N VAL A 245 15.58 26.31 18.57
CA VAL A 245 16.10 27.24 17.55
C VAL A 245 15.91 28.69 17.99
N ASN A 246 14.79 29.00 18.65
CA ASN A 246 14.30 30.38 18.81
C ASN A 246 14.66 31.03 20.16
N GLY A 247 15.22 30.29 21.12
CA GLY A 247 15.64 30.74 22.44
C GLY A 247 14.51 31.12 23.41
N ASP A 248 13.31 30.56 23.24
CA ASP A 248 12.12 30.87 24.03
C ASP A 248 11.79 29.86 25.15
N ASP A 249 12.67 28.86 25.35
CA ASP A 249 12.55 27.79 26.35
C ASP A 249 11.28 26.91 26.18
N LYS A 250 10.72 26.86 24.97
CA LYS A 250 9.65 25.93 24.60
C LYS A 250 10.10 25.02 23.47
N ARG A 251 9.38 23.92 23.30
CA ARG A 251 9.51 22.99 22.18
C ARG A 251 8.23 23.11 21.37
N ASP A 252 8.27 23.94 20.33
CA ASP A 252 7.13 24.19 19.46
C ASP A 252 7.52 24.11 17.97
N SER A 253 6.58 24.44 17.09
CA SER A 253 6.77 24.30 15.64
C SER A 253 7.85 25.20 15.03
N ASN A 254 8.51 26.05 15.81
CA ASN A 254 9.64 26.85 15.36
C ASN A 254 10.99 26.18 15.67
N ASP A 255 10.99 25.00 16.29
CA ASP A 255 12.19 24.26 16.67
C ASP A 255 12.46 23.05 15.77
N ARG A 256 13.69 22.51 15.86
CA ARG A 256 14.06 21.30 15.12
C ARG A 256 13.67 20.04 15.89
N TYR A 257 13.14 19.07 15.16
CA TYR A 257 12.80 17.74 15.67
C TYR A 257 13.42 16.64 14.79
N GLY A 258 13.75 15.52 15.43
CA GLY A 258 14.18 14.31 14.73
C GLY A 258 13.07 13.71 13.86
N TYR A 259 11.81 13.74 14.32
CA TYR A 259 10.69 13.04 13.70
C TYR A 259 9.43 13.90 13.63
N LEU A 260 8.85 14.01 12.43
CA LEU A 260 7.58 14.68 12.18
C LEU A 260 6.55 13.65 11.74
N ALA A 261 5.49 13.47 12.52
CA ALA A 261 4.46 12.47 12.22
C ALA A 261 3.15 12.74 12.96
N ASP A 262 2.04 12.22 12.42
CA ASP A 262 0.79 12.15 13.18
C ASP A 262 0.88 11.11 14.31
N ALA A 263 0.31 11.42 15.47
CA ALA A 263 0.32 10.53 16.63
C ALA A 263 -0.26 9.14 16.32
N ARG A 264 -1.28 9.07 15.45
CA ARG A 264 -1.93 7.81 15.06
C ARG A 264 -1.06 6.98 14.11
N MET A 265 -0.05 7.58 13.49
CA MET A 265 0.84 6.91 12.53
C MET A 265 2.14 6.40 13.14
N VAL A 266 2.60 7.00 14.23
CA VAL A 266 3.90 6.68 14.82
C VAL A 266 4.00 5.21 15.23
N LEU A 267 3.13 4.75 16.12
CA LEU A 267 3.27 3.39 16.66
C LEU A 267 3.14 2.30 15.57
N PRO A 268 2.13 2.36 14.67
CA PRO A 268 2.05 1.41 13.55
C PRO A 268 3.25 1.35 12.65
N ALA A 269 3.86 2.49 12.33
CA ALA A 269 5.03 2.54 11.49
C ALA A 269 6.19 1.71 12.10
N PHE A 270 6.44 1.87 13.40
CA PHE A 270 7.57 1.21 14.06
C PHE A 270 7.32 -0.24 14.50
N TRP A 271 6.10 -0.61 14.91
CA TRP A 271 5.83 -2.00 15.25
C TRP A 271 5.83 -2.89 14.01
N ILE A 272 5.24 -2.41 12.90
CA ILE A 272 5.27 -3.12 11.61
C ILE A 272 6.70 -3.21 11.10
N SER A 273 7.46 -2.11 11.10
CA SER A 273 8.86 -2.12 10.64
C SER A 273 9.75 -3.00 11.51
N SER A 274 9.40 -3.21 12.78
CA SER A 274 10.05 -4.13 13.71
C SER A 274 9.61 -5.60 13.56
N GLY A 275 8.71 -5.90 12.62
CA GLY A 275 8.21 -7.26 12.38
C GLY A 275 7.33 -7.79 13.51
N THR A 276 6.49 -6.93 14.09
CA THR A 276 5.40 -7.32 15.01
C THR A 276 4.10 -6.67 14.57
N LEU A 277 2.97 -7.25 14.98
CA LEU A 277 1.63 -6.83 14.60
C LEU A 277 0.75 -6.74 15.83
N GLU A 278 -0.25 -5.87 15.79
CA GLU A 278 -1.35 -5.77 16.76
C GLU A 278 -2.26 -7.00 16.72
N VAL A 279 -2.50 -7.51 15.51
CA VAL A 279 -3.35 -8.67 15.26
C VAL A 279 -2.58 -9.70 14.44
N TYR A 280 -2.36 -10.87 15.02
CA TYR A 280 -1.85 -12.05 14.31
C TYR A 280 -2.99 -12.99 13.93
N LYS A 281 -2.71 -13.98 13.08
CA LYS A 281 -3.64 -15.07 12.80
C LYS A 281 -3.15 -16.36 13.44
N ASP A 282 -4.04 -17.07 14.12
CA ASP A 282 -3.72 -18.37 14.72
C ASP A 282 -3.62 -19.49 13.65
N GLU A 283 -3.39 -20.73 14.09
CA GLU A 283 -3.28 -21.89 13.19
C GLU A 283 -4.56 -22.17 12.38
N SER A 284 -5.71 -21.62 12.79
CA SER A 284 -6.98 -21.70 12.09
C SER A 284 -7.26 -20.46 11.23
N ASP A 285 -6.26 -19.61 11.04
CA ASP A 285 -6.33 -18.37 10.26
C ASP A 285 -7.32 -17.35 10.87
N LEU A 286 -7.51 -17.37 12.20
CA LEU A 286 -8.39 -16.44 12.92
C LEU A 286 -7.60 -15.32 13.60
N PRO A 287 -8.09 -14.06 13.57
CA PRO A 287 -7.40 -12.92 14.18
C PRO A 287 -7.36 -13.01 15.71
N GLN A 288 -6.18 -12.76 16.28
CA GLN A 288 -5.89 -12.75 17.70
C GLN A 288 -5.08 -11.51 18.08
N LEU A 289 -5.40 -10.90 19.23
CA LEU A 289 -4.66 -9.72 19.72
C LEU A 289 -3.28 -10.10 20.26
N ASN A 290 -2.27 -9.34 19.87
CA ASN A 290 -0.88 -9.55 20.26
C ASN A 290 -0.35 -8.59 21.35
N PHE A 291 -1.22 -7.80 21.98
CA PHE A 291 -0.78 -6.64 22.77
C PHE A 291 0.06 -6.98 24.02
N MET A 292 0.12 -8.26 24.39
CA MET A 292 0.86 -8.77 25.55
C MET A 292 2.13 -9.54 25.16
N ASP A 293 2.46 -9.61 23.87
CA ASP A 293 3.73 -10.16 23.40
C ASP A 293 4.91 -9.31 23.87
N GLU A 294 5.99 -9.98 24.25
CA GLU A 294 7.18 -9.32 24.83
C GLU A 294 7.82 -8.37 23.82
N LYS A 295 8.00 -8.82 22.57
CA LYS A 295 8.58 -7.97 21.52
C LYS A 295 7.67 -6.80 21.16
N PHE A 296 6.35 -7.02 21.08
CA PHE A 296 5.40 -5.92 20.86
C PHE A 296 5.49 -4.85 21.97
N ILE A 297 5.52 -5.27 23.24
CA ILE A 297 5.68 -4.35 24.38
C ILE A 297 7.03 -3.63 24.34
N ASP A 298 8.12 -4.32 23.99
CA ASP A 298 9.45 -3.72 23.91
C ASP A 298 9.53 -2.65 22.82
N VAL A 299 8.98 -2.92 21.63
CA VAL A 299 8.90 -1.94 20.55
C VAL A 299 8.08 -0.73 20.99
N MET A 300 6.90 -0.95 21.57
CA MET A 300 6.04 0.12 22.09
C MET A 300 6.77 1.01 23.10
N ASN A 301 7.42 0.41 24.09
CA ASN A 301 8.18 1.14 25.11
C ASN A 301 9.33 1.95 24.50
N LYS A 302 10.06 1.37 23.55
CA LYS A 302 11.17 2.03 22.86
C LYS A 302 10.69 3.23 22.04
N VAL A 303 9.59 3.10 21.31
CA VAL A 303 9.01 4.22 20.56
C VAL A 303 8.52 5.31 21.52
N PHE A 304 7.93 4.96 22.65
CA PHE A 304 7.60 5.94 23.69
C PHE A 304 8.84 6.67 24.25
N GLU A 305 9.93 5.94 24.53
CA GLU A 305 11.19 6.53 24.98
C GLU A 305 11.76 7.51 23.95
N ILE A 306 11.90 7.07 22.70
CA ILE A 306 12.43 7.89 21.60
C ILE A 306 11.61 9.17 21.39
N MET A 307 10.27 9.04 21.35
CA MET A 307 9.42 10.14 20.92
C MET A 307 9.11 11.12 22.05
N TRP A 308 8.92 10.61 23.28
CA TRP A 308 8.53 11.43 24.44
C TRP A 308 9.66 11.71 25.43
N ASP A 309 10.55 10.75 25.68
CA ASP A 309 11.60 10.95 26.70
C ASP A 309 12.83 11.63 26.10
N HIS A 310 13.18 11.33 24.84
CA HIS A 310 14.20 12.07 24.08
C HIS A 310 13.65 13.33 23.38
N ASP A 311 12.34 13.57 23.46
CA ASP A 311 11.64 14.72 22.86
C ASP A 311 11.92 14.87 21.35
N SER A 312 12.01 13.73 20.66
CA SER A 312 12.38 13.66 19.24
C SER A 312 11.23 13.89 18.27
N TRP A 313 10.00 13.94 18.77
CA TRP A 313 8.81 13.96 17.93
C TRP A 313 8.03 15.25 18.04
N PHE A 314 7.57 15.74 16.89
CA PHE A 314 6.56 16.78 16.83
C PHE A 314 5.31 16.28 16.11
N SER A 315 4.17 16.65 16.68
CA SER A 315 2.86 16.56 16.04
C SER A 315 1.98 17.70 16.47
N LYS A 316 1.14 18.19 15.57
CA LYS A 316 0.19 19.26 15.88
C LYS A 316 -1.05 19.16 14.99
N TYR A 317 -1.66 17.97 15.02
CA TYR A 317 -2.87 17.54 14.30
C TYR A 317 -3.73 18.67 13.71
N SER A 318 -3.98 18.63 12.41
CA SER A 318 -5.12 19.32 11.78
C SER A 318 -5.56 18.61 10.50
N GLY A 319 -6.55 17.72 10.61
CA GLY A 319 -7.33 17.19 9.48
C GLY A 319 -7.54 15.68 9.49
N ASP A 320 -8.25 15.15 8.49
CA ASP A 320 -8.53 13.71 8.33
C ASP A 320 -7.38 12.93 7.66
N TYR A 321 -6.30 13.63 7.29
CA TYR A 321 -5.23 13.09 6.47
C TYR A 321 -4.09 12.47 7.27
N ASP A 322 -3.38 11.55 6.62
CA ASP A 322 -2.35 10.72 7.22
C ASP A 322 -1.04 11.46 7.53
N VAL A 323 -0.77 12.56 6.82
CA VAL A 323 0.41 13.42 7.00
C VAL A 323 -0.04 14.85 7.33
N PRO A 324 0.23 15.37 8.53
CA PRO A 324 -0.24 16.70 8.91
C PRO A 324 0.42 17.80 8.05
N SER A 325 -0.37 18.75 7.57
CA SER A 325 0.12 19.88 6.76
C SER A 325 1.24 20.68 7.45
N GLN A 326 1.17 20.82 8.77
CA GLN A 326 2.21 21.48 9.54
C GLN A 326 3.52 20.68 9.57
N CYS A 327 3.47 19.36 9.60
CA CYS A 327 4.66 18.51 9.49
C CYS A 327 5.32 18.68 8.11
N ILE A 328 4.52 18.76 7.04
CA ILE A 328 5.00 19.05 5.68
C ILE A 328 5.69 20.43 5.62
N SER A 329 5.08 21.46 6.23
CA SER A 329 5.67 22.82 6.30
C SER A 329 7.00 22.82 7.05
N MET A 330 7.03 22.25 8.27
CA MET A 330 8.24 22.17 9.09
C MET A 330 9.36 21.39 8.38
N PHE A 331 9.04 20.26 7.74
CA PHE A 331 10.01 19.50 6.97
C PHE A 331 10.58 20.32 5.79
N SER A 332 9.70 21.04 5.08
CA SER A 332 10.08 21.92 3.96
C SER A 332 10.95 23.10 4.40
N GLU A 333 10.80 23.55 5.64
CA GLU A 333 11.57 24.64 6.26
C GLU A 333 12.87 24.18 6.94
N GLY A 334 13.20 22.88 6.86
CA GLY A 334 14.42 22.33 7.49
C GLY A 334 14.31 22.14 9.01
N LEU A 335 13.08 22.11 9.54
CA LEU A 335 12.80 21.92 10.98
C LEU A 335 12.55 20.46 11.37
N GLY A 336 12.58 19.53 10.41
CA GLY A 336 12.48 18.08 10.66
C GLY A 336 13.59 17.31 9.97
N LEU A 337 14.25 16.39 10.69
CA LEU A 337 15.18 15.46 10.05
C LEU A 337 14.43 14.39 9.26
N PHE A 338 13.44 13.73 9.88
CA PHE A 338 12.59 12.74 9.25
C PHE A 338 11.12 13.17 9.20
N LEU A 339 10.44 12.85 8.11
CA LEU A 339 8.99 12.98 7.94
C LEU A 339 8.40 11.61 7.60
N ASP A 340 7.45 11.17 8.41
CA ASP A 340 6.65 9.97 8.14
C ASP A 340 5.60 10.27 7.06
N SER A 341 5.57 9.48 5.99
CA SER A 341 4.72 9.80 4.84
C SER A 341 4.23 8.58 4.10
N SER A 342 2.96 8.62 3.69
CA SER A 342 2.46 7.75 2.63
C SER A 342 2.89 8.30 1.26
N PHE A 343 3.09 7.43 0.27
CA PHE A 343 3.55 7.86 -1.06
C PHE A 343 2.62 8.88 -1.72
N ARG A 344 1.32 8.83 -1.43
CA ARG A 344 0.37 9.85 -1.90
C ARG A 344 0.81 11.28 -1.55
N PHE A 345 1.32 11.49 -0.34
CA PHE A 345 1.64 12.82 0.18
C PHE A 345 3.04 13.31 -0.20
N VAL A 346 3.88 12.46 -0.79
CA VAL A 346 5.19 12.88 -1.33
C VAL A 346 5.02 13.92 -2.44
N GLU A 347 3.92 13.86 -3.18
CA GLU A 347 3.50 14.90 -4.13
C GLU A 347 3.52 16.31 -3.54
N ASN A 348 3.09 16.46 -2.29
CA ASN A 348 2.92 17.76 -1.64
C ASN A 348 4.28 18.43 -1.35
N LEU A 349 5.38 17.69 -1.49
CA LEU A 349 6.73 18.19 -1.34
C LEU A 349 7.39 18.53 -2.67
N ARG A 350 6.69 18.43 -3.82
CA ARG A 350 7.25 18.80 -5.14
C ARG A 350 7.77 20.24 -5.19
N SER A 351 7.18 21.16 -4.43
CA SER A 351 7.61 22.56 -4.37
C SER A 351 8.68 22.86 -3.33
N MET A 352 9.12 21.88 -2.54
CA MET A 352 10.17 22.07 -1.53
C MET A 352 11.50 22.38 -2.22
N GLU A 353 12.16 23.48 -1.85
CA GLU A 353 13.43 23.91 -2.45
C GLU A 353 14.60 23.01 -2.04
N THR A 354 14.70 22.69 -0.74
CA THR A 354 15.70 21.76 -0.21
C THR A 354 15.42 20.34 -0.67
N ASP A 355 16.48 19.59 -0.95
CA ASP A 355 16.37 18.20 -1.39
C ASP A 355 16.05 17.25 -0.22
N PHE A 356 15.34 16.16 -0.51
CA PHE A 356 15.01 15.12 0.45
C PHE A 356 15.31 13.74 -0.14
N GLY A 357 15.59 12.78 0.73
CA GLY A 357 15.73 11.37 0.36
C GLY A 357 14.56 10.52 0.86
N ILE A 358 14.35 9.36 0.25
CA ILE A 358 13.35 8.35 0.66
C ILE A 358 14.10 7.11 1.16
N VAL A 359 13.74 6.58 2.33
CA VAL A 359 14.28 5.34 2.91
C VAL A 359 13.16 4.52 3.56
N PRO A 360 13.32 3.19 3.69
CA PRO A 360 12.38 2.39 4.46
C PRO A 360 12.40 2.78 5.95
N HIS A 361 11.31 2.45 6.64
CA HIS A 361 11.32 2.44 8.10
C HIS A 361 12.42 1.50 8.63
N PRO A 362 13.08 1.84 9.74
CA PRO A 362 14.21 1.06 10.23
C PRO A 362 13.79 -0.32 10.74
N LYS A 363 14.74 -1.25 10.71
CA LYS A 363 14.61 -2.55 11.36
C LYS A 363 14.58 -2.41 12.88
N TRP A 364 14.06 -3.44 13.55
CA TRP A 364 14.22 -3.56 15.01
C TRP A 364 15.69 -3.59 15.42
N ASP A 365 16.47 -4.45 14.78
CA ASP A 365 17.90 -4.64 14.98
C ASP A 365 18.57 -5.20 13.71
N GLU A 366 19.90 -5.39 13.72
CA GLU A 366 20.64 -5.96 12.58
C GLU A 366 20.34 -7.45 12.33
N GLN A 367 19.68 -8.17 13.25
CA GLN A 367 19.30 -9.58 13.05
C GLN A 367 18.05 -9.70 12.19
N GLN A 368 17.19 -8.68 12.18
CA GLN A 368 16.05 -8.62 11.27
C GLN A 368 16.54 -8.51 9.81
N LYS A 369 16.16 -9.48 8.98
CA LYS A 369 16.63 -9.55 7.59
C LYS A 369 15.98 -8.51 6.69
N GLN A 370 14.66 -8.40 6.76
CA GLN A 370 13.87 -7.57 5.84
C GLN A 370 13.55 -6.20 6.43
N TYR A 371 13.34 -5.23 5.55
CA TYR A 371 12.69 -3.95 5.86
C TYR A 371 11.20 -4.11 5.56
N TYR A 372 10.35 -3.96 6.57
CA TYR A 372 8.91 -4.07 6.40
C TYR A 372 8.27 -2.70 6.20
N ALA A 373 7.47 -2.55 5.16
CA ALA A 373 6.74 -1.32 4.86
C ALA A 373 5.27 -1.45 5.25
N ARG A 374 4.77 -0.47 6.00
CA ARG A 374 3.37 -0.43 6.43
C ARG A 374 2.45 -0.02 5.27
N VAL A 375 1.30 -0.70 5.15
CA VAL A 375 0.16 -0.28 4.32
C VAL A 375 -1.00 0.11 5.24
N SER A 376 -1.32 1.40 5.33
CA SER A 376 -2.26 1.91 6.34
C SER A 376 -3.74 1.69 5.99
N TYR A 377 -4.06 1.71 4.70
CA TYR A 377 -5.40 1.49 4.14
C TYR A 377 -5.30 0.99 2.72
N PHE A 378 -6.41 0.47 2.20
CA PHE A 378 -6.59 0.19 0.79
C PHE A 378 -8.07 -0.05 0.48
N PHE A 379 -8.36 -0.05 -0.81
CA PHE A 379 -9.62 -0.46 -1.38
C PHE A 379 -9.36 -1.61 -2.34
N SER A 380 -10.18 -2.64 -2.26
CA SER A 380 -10.12 -3.83 -3.11
C SER A 380 -11.35 -3.84 -4.02
N LEU A 381 -11.16 -4.16 -5.29
CA LEU A 381 -12.25 -4.52 -6.18
C LEU A 381 -12.83 -5.89 -5.79
N VAL A 382 -14.14 -5.95 -5.62
CA VAL A 382 -14.89 -7.14 -5.21
C VAL A 382 -16.08 -7.38 -6.14
N VAL A 383 -16.56 -8.62 -6.18
CA VAL A 383 -17.80 -8.97 -6.88
C VAL A 383 -18.97 -8.92 -5.89
N PRO A 384 -20.00 -8.08 -6.10
CA PRO A 384 -21.15 -8.03 -5.21
C PRO A 384 -21.98 -9.31 -5.33
N MET A 385 -22.63 -9.73 -4.23
CA MET A 385 -23.49 -10.94 -4.24
C MET A 385 -24.70 -10.85 -5.17
N SER A 386 -25.13 -9.63 -5.52
CA SER A 386 -26.19 -9.40 -6.50
C SER A 386 -25.71 -9.43 -7.96
N CYS A 387 -24.41 -9.61 -8.20
CA CYS A 387 -23.85 -9.69 -9.55
C CYS A 387 -24.52 -10.83 -10.35
N PRO A 388 -25.09 -10.55 -11.54
CA PRO A 388 -25.82 -11.56 -12.30
C PRO A 388 -24.90 -12.57 -12.99
N ASP A 389 -23.67 -12.19 -13.31
CA ASP A 389 -22.67 -13.05 -13.97
C ASP A 389 -21.28 -12.92 -13.29
N PRO A 390 -21.02 -13.70 -12.23
CA PRO A 390 -19.73 -13.70 -11.54
C PRO A 390 -18.56 -14.16 -12.41
N ASP A 391 -18.79 -14.97 -13.45
CA ASP A 391 -17.73 -15.41 -14.36
C ASP A 391 -17.18 -14.21 -15.17
N LEU A 392 -18.08 -13.34 -15.66
CA LEU A 392 -17.68 -12.10 -16.35
C LEU A 392 -16.83 -11.23 -15.42
N SER A 393 -17.28 -11.04 -14.18
CA SER A 393 -16.58 -10.21 -13.19
C SER A 393 -15.20 -10.76 -12.86
N ALA A 394 -15.07 -12.08 -12.72
CA ALA A 394 -13.80 -12.71 -12.45
C ALA A 394 -12.81 -12.61 -13.62
N VAL A 395 -13.27 -12.82 -14.86
CA VAL A 395 -12.45 -12.59 -16.06
C VAL A 395 -12.03 -11.12 -16.16
N LEU A 396 -12.95 -10.18 -15.91
CA LEU A 396 -12.64 -8.75 -15.90
C LEU A 396 -11.57 -8.40 -14.84
N LEU A 397 -11.67 -8.96 -13.63
CA LEU A 397 -10.64 -8.79 -12.59
C LEU A 397 -9.28 -9.26 -13.10
N GLU A 398 -9.16 -10.47 -13.62
CA GLU A 398 -7.89 -11.00 -14.15
C GLU A 398 -7.30 -10.11 -15.26
N VAL A 399 -8.12 -9.62 -16.19
CA VAL A 399 -7.68 -8.75 -17.29
C VAL A 399 -7.24 -7.37 -16.76
N LEU A 400 -7.99 -6.78 -15.83
CA LEU A 400 -7.65 -5.52 -15.16
C LEU A 400 -6.28 -5.62 -14.48
N GLN A 401 -6.10 -6.65 -13.65
CA GLN A 401 -4.86 -6.87 -12.91
C GLN A 401 -3.68 -7.12 -13.85
N TYR A 402 -3.85 -7.99 -14.85
CA TYR A 402 -2.82 -8.32 -15.84
C TYR A 402 -2.30 -7.09 -16.60
N PHE A 403 -3.20 -6.28 -17.17
CA PHE A 403 -2.77 -5.10 -17.91
C PHE A 403 -2.15 -4.06 -16.97
N SER A 404 -2.76 -3.85 -15.80
CA SER A 404 -2.22 -2.92 -14.81
C SER A 404 -0.80 -3.26 -14.40
N ALA A 405 -0.49 -4.53 -14.13
CA ALA A 405 0.86 -4.95 -13.76
C ALA A 405 1.87 -4.71 -14.89
N LYS A 406 1.43 -4.87 -16.15
CA LYS A 406 2.28 -4.72 -17.32
C LYS A 406 2.54 -3.28 -17.73
N LYS A 407 1.59 -2.37 -17.48
CA LYS A 407 1.61 -1.00 -18.04
C LYS A 407 1.33 0.10 -17.01
N VAL A 408 0.30 -0.05 -16.19
CA VAL A 408 -0.11 0.99 -15.25
C VAL A 408 0.86 1.09 -14.08
N ILE A 409 1.22 -0.03 -13.45
CA ILE A 409 2.21 -0.06 -12.36
C ILE A 409 3.58 0.43 -12.82
N PRO A 410 4.15 0.01 -13.96
CA PRO A 410 5.39 0.61 -14.44
C PRO A 410 5.29 2.13 -14.67
N ALA A 411 4.16 2.64 -15.20
CA ALA A 411 3.98 4.08 -15.35
C ALA A 411 3.91 4.81 -14.00
N TYR A 412 3.18 4.27 -13.03
CA TYR A 412 3.12 4.82 -11.67
C TYR A 412 4.50 4.74 -10.99
N TYR A 413 5.12 3.57 -11.01
CA TYR A 413 6.37 3.30 -10.32
C TYR A 413 7.56 4.04 -10.91
N ASP A 414 7.79 3.90 -12.22
CA ASP A 414 8.98 4.46 -12.87
C ASP A 414 8.81 5.96 -13.15
N GLN A 415 7.62 6.39 -13.59
CA GLN A 415 7.42 7.78 -14.01
C GLN A 415 6.88 8.67 -12.91
N VAL A 416 6.10 8.15 -11.95
CA VAL A 416 5.62 8.94 -10.81
C VAL A 416 6.55 8.79 -9.62
N LEU A 417 6.76 7.58 -9.09
CA LEU A 417 7.57 7.41 -7.88
C LEU A 417 9.06 7.67 -8.13
N LYS A 418 9.69 7.02 -9.12
CA LYS A 418 11.14 7.18 -9.39
C LYS A 418 11.48 8.51 -10.05
N TYR A 419 10.67 9.00 -10.99
CA TYR A 419 11.01 10.21 -11.74
C TYR A 419 10.38 11.51 -11.19
N LYS A 420 9.12 11.49 -10.74
CA LYS A 420 8.46 12.72 -10.22
C LYS A 420 8.63 12.90 -8.70
N TYR A 421 8.79 11.84 -7.92
CA TYR A 421 8.83 11.91 -6.44
C TYR A 421 10.23 11.72 -5.85
N ALA A 422 10.96 10.68 -6.27
CA ALA A 422 12.35 10.52 -5.90
C ALA A 422 13.19 11.63 -6.57
N ARG A 423 14.07 12.24 -5.78
CA ARG A 423 14.90 13.37 -6.22
C ARG A 423 16.34 12.94 -6.55
N ASP A 424 16.64 11.66 -6.41
CA ASP A 424 17.95 11.04 -6.60
C ASP A 424 17.81 9.53 -6.91
N GLU A 425 18.89 8.94 -7.40
CA GLU A 425 18.95 7.53 -7.80
C GLU A 425 18.90 6.61 -6.59
N GLU A 426 19.49 7.00 -5.46
CA GLU A 426 19.51 6.22 -4.23
C GLU A 426 18.11 6.06 -3.62
N SER A 427 17.32 7.14 -3.55
CA SER A 427 15.90 7.13 -3.18
C SER A 427 15.09 6.22 -4.10
N SER A 428 15.39 6.23 -5.40
CA SER A 428 14.72 5.35 -6.38
C SER A 428 15.02 3.87 -6.11
N ALA A 429 16.24 3.53 -5.69
CA ALA A 429 16.62 2.17 -5.28
C ALA A 429 15.94 1.76 -3.96
N MET A 430 15.72 2.70 -3.04
CA MET A 430 15.00 2.42 -1.78
C MET A 430 13.54 2.03 -2.01
N LEU A 431 12.90 2.51 -3.09
CA LEU A 431 11.54 2.09 -3.44
C LEU A 431 11.46 0.58 -3.64
N ASP A 432 12.43 -0.03 -4.32
CA ASP A 432 12.41 -1.47 -4.58
C ASP A 432 12.45 -2.24 -3.25
N ILE A 433 13.21 -1.76 -2.25
CA ILE A 433 13.25 -2.33 -0.89
C ILE A 433 11.89 -2.17 -0.19
N ILE A 434 11.29 -0.99 -0.27
CA ILE A 434 10.02 -0.65 0.40
C ILE A 434 8.86 -1.48 -0.17
N PHE A 435 8.74 -1.60 -1.49
CA PHE A 435 7.62 -2.27 -2.13
C PHE A 435 7.75 -3.79 -2.21
N THR A 436 8.92 -4.36 -1.93
CA THR A 436 9.12 -5.82 -1.90
C THR A 436 8.47 -6.50 -0.69
N HIS A 437 8.41 -5.82 0.46
CA HIS A 437 7.92 -6.40 1.71
C HIS A 437 6.91 -5.49 2.39
N ARG A 438 5.77 -5.25 1.73
CA ARG A 438 4.67 -4.54 2.37
C ARG A 438 3.91 -5.47 3.33
N VAL A 439 3.41 -4.87 4.40
CA VAL A 439 2.75 -5.58 5.49
C VAL A 439 1.42 -4.90 5.79
N VAL A 440 0.38 -5.73 5.88
CA VAL A 440 -0.95 -5.35 6.35
C VAL A 440 -1.17 -5.94 7.75
N ASP A 441 -1.45 -5.07 8.71
CA ASP A 441 -1.90 -5.46 10.04
C ASP A 441 -3.42 -5.25 10.12
N LEU A 442 -4.18 -6.29 10.51
CA LEU A 442 -5.62 -6.16 10.67
C LEU A 442 -6.00 -5.19 11.79
N GLY A 443 -5.11 -4.95 12.77
CA GLY A 443 -5.29 -3.93 13.79
C GLY A 443 -5.18 -2.50 13.25
N ASP A 444 -4.20 -2.27 12.37
CA ASP A 444 -3.96 -0.99 11.70
C ASP A 444 -4.98 -0.69 10.60
N THR A 445 -5.53 -1.73 9.98
CA THR A 445 -6.46 -1.62 8.86
C THR A 445 -7.90 -1.94 9.28
N THR A 446 -8.28 -3.22 9.33
CA THR A 446 -9.66 -3.66 9.54
C THR A 446 -10.28 -3.21 10.86
N TYR A 447 -9.49 -3.20 11.93
CA TYR A 447 -9.93 -2.84 13.29
C TYR A 447 -9.38 -1.50 13.76
N CYS A 448 -8.95 -0.64 12.82
CA CYS A 448 -8.25 0.61 13.14
C CYS A 448 -9.05 1.54 14.05
N ASP A 449 -10.38 1.55 13.92
CA ASP A 449 -11.26 2.45 14.67
C ASP A 449 -11.29 2.14 16.18
N VAL A 450 -10.99 0.92 16.59
CA VAL A 450 -10.91 0.51 18.00
C VAL A 450 -9.51 0.21 18.50
N ILE A 451 -8.59 -0.13 17.60
CA ILE A 451 -7.20 -0.47 17.93
C ILE A 451 -6.30 0.75 17.71
N ARG A 452 -5.88 1.04 16.47
CA ARG A 452 -4.98 2.16 16.20
C ARG A 452 -5.57 3.51 16.62
N ASP A 453 -6.70 3.91 16.06
CA ASP A 453 -7.33 5.21 16.28
C ASP A 453 -8.02 5.29 17.66
N GLY A 454 -8.58 4.15 18.12
CA GLY A 454 -9.38 4.10 19.34
C GLY A 454 -8.58 3.89 20.63
N LEU A 455 -7.44 3.18 20.57
CA LEU A 455 -6.62 2.87 21.74
C LEU A 455 -5.23 3.49 21.63
N PHE A 456 -4.47 3.12 20.61
CA PHE A 456 -3.04 3.40 20.58
C PHE A 456 -2.73 4.85 20.23
N ALA A 457 -3.53 5.51 19.38
CA ALA A 457 -3.37 6.92 19.04
C ALA A 457 -3.57 7.83 20.26
N ASP A 458 -4.63 7.61 21.05
CA ASP A 458 -4.87 8.35 22.30
C ASP A 458 -3.80 8.05 23.34
N MET A 459 -3.43 6.77 23.49
CA MET A 459 -2.36 6.38 24.40
C MET A 459 -1.04 7.07 24.05
N PHE A 460 -0.67 7.09 22.77
CA PHE A 460 0.56 7.70 22.30
C PHE A 460 0.51 9.22 22.43
N GLY A 461 -0.54 9.86 21.91
CA GLY A 461 -0.70 11.31 21.93
C GLY A 461 -0.80 11.93 23.34
N SER A 462 -1.19 11.13 24.34
CA SER A 462 -1.25 11.56 25.75
C SER A 462 -0.08 11.07 26.61
N ASN A 463 0.92 10.42 26.02
CA ASN A 463 2.02 9.74 26.72
C ASN A 463 1.53 8.75 27.81
N ASN A 464 0.41 8.09 27.58
CA ASN A 464 -0.19 7.14 28.51
C ASN A 464 0.38 5.73 28.30
N ARG A 465 1.37 5.37 29.13
CA ARG A 465 2.07 4.07 29.09
C ARG A 465 1.43 2.98 29.99
N ASN A 466 0.16 3.15 30.36
CA ASN A 466 -0.47 2.27 31.34
C ASN A 466 -0.97 0.95 30.71
N LEU A 467 -0.24 -0.14 30.95
CA LEU A 467 -0.63 -1.49 30.49
C LEU A 467 -2.02 -1.94 30.97
N SER A 468 -2.53 -1.42 32.10
CA SER A 468 -3.89 -1.76 32.55
C SER A 468 -4.99 -1.16 31.66
N THR A 469 -4.69 -0.07 30.93
CA THR A 469 -5.57 0.49 29.90
C THR A 469 -5.65 -0.48 28.73
N VAL A 470 -4.49 -0.95 28.24
CA VAL A 470 -4.38 -1.96 27.17
C VAL A 470 -5.19 -3.21 27.53
N GLN A 471 -4.97 -3.79 28.71
CA GLN A 471 -5.68 -5.00 29.17
C GLN A 471 -7.21 -4.84 29.25
N LYS A 472 -7.70 -3.65 29.62
CA LYS A 472 -9.15 -3.38 29.65
C LYS A 472 -9.71 -3.29 28.24
N SER A 473 -9.01 -2.61 27.35
CA SER A 473 -9.41 -2.42 25.95
C SER A 473 -9.38 -3.73 25.16
N MET A 474 -8.39 -4.62 25.42
CA MET A 474 -8.34 -5.97 24.83
C MET A 474 -9.66 -6.71 24.98
N ARG A 475 -10.25 -6.74 26.19
CA ARG A 475 -11.52 -7.47 26.41
C ARG A 475 -12.70 -6.91 25.61
N SER A 476 -12.73 -5.61 25.30
CA SER A 476 -13.76 -5.04 24.43
C SER A 476 -13.48 -5.33 22.96
N ILE A 477 -12.21 -5.26 22.55
CA ILE A 477 -11.78 -5.51 21.17
C ILE A 477 -11.98 -6.99 20.83
N ASP A 478 -11.57 -7.91 21.71
CA ASP A 478 -11.80 -9.36 21.57
C ASP A 478 -13.28 -9.68 21.39
N ARG A 479 -14.17 -9.02 22.15
CA ARG A 479 -15.62 -9.22 22.00
C ARG A 479 -16.12 -8.74 20.64
N ARG A 480 -15.55 -7.68 20.08
CA ARG A 480 -15.92 -7.20 18.75
C ARG A 480 -15.44 -8.16 17.67
N ILE A 481 -14.17 -8.59 17.74
CA ILE A 481 -13.58 -9.56 16.81
C ILE A 481 -14.41 -10.84 16.84
N ASN A 482 -14.59 -11.44 18.02
CA ASN A 482 -15.36 -12.69 18.17
C ASN A 482 -16.79 -12.58 17.64
N LYS A 483 -17.49 -11.46 17.89
CA LYS A 483 -18.84 -11.26 17.35
C LYS A 483 -18.87 -11.22 15.82
N GLN A 484 -17.86 -10.62 15.19
CA GLN A 484 -17.73 -10.60 13.74
C GLN A 484 -17.43 -12.01 13.20
N LEU A 485 -16.52 -12.74 13.87
CA LEU A 485 -16.19 -14.13 13.53
C LEU A 485 -17.38 -15.08 13.71
N GLU A 486 -18.15 -14.96 14.79
CA GLU A 486 -19.38 -15.74 15.01
C GLU A 486 -20.33 -15.61 13.82
N LYS A 487 -20.52 -14.38 13.31
CA LYS A 487 -21.37 -14.13 12.14
C LYS A 487 -20.83 -14.81 10.88
N VAL A 488 -19.52 -14.72 10.64
CA VAL A 488 -18.87 -15.40 9.51
C VAL A 488 -19.03 -16.92 9.64
N ILE A 489 -18.77 -17.49 10.82
CA ILE A 489 -18.85 -18.94 11.06
C ILE A 489 -20.29 -19.44 10.91
N GLU A 490 -21.28 -18.69 11.38
CA GLU A 490 -22.71 -19.04 11.23
C GLU A 490 -23.12 -19.11 9.75
N GLU A 491 -22.62 -18.20 8.92
CA GLU A 491 -22.97 -18.15 7.49
C GLU A 491 -22.13 -19.11 6.64
N TYR A 492 -20.87 -19.33 7.00
CA TYR A 492 -19.86 -19.94 6.12
C TYR A 492 -19.05 -21.11 6.70
N GLY A 493 -19.21 -21.45 7.98
CA GLY A 493 -18.42 -22.45 8.72
C GLY A 493 -18.80 -23.92 8.47
N GLY A 494 -19.36 -24.22 7.30
CA GLY A 494 -19.82 -25.56 6.89
C GLY A 494 -18.70 -26.55 6.56
#